data_AF-A0A4R0YZU7-F1
#
_entry.id   AF-A0A4R0YZU7-F1
#
_cell.length_a   1.000
_cell.length_b   1.000
_cell.length_c   1.000
_cell.angle_alpha   90.00
_cell.angle_beta   90.00
_cell.angle_gamma   90.00
#
_symmetry.space_group_name_H-M   'P 1'
#
loop_
_entity.id
_entity.type
_entity.pdbx_description
1 polymer ?
#
loop_
_entity_poly.entity_id
_entity_poly.type
_entity_poly.pdbx_seq_one_letter_code
_entity_poly.pdbx_strand_id
1 'polypeptide(L)'
;MKQYLLYVLFVLTIGSMVALSASLFGDDNDLNAFYEEDIPLAASIDTELGDFADTFAVLSETFDEPIRESDISQMERLAADPTLDEAMPHPLGTINVIFEARPTTLTVEAEVYREDGTYLILYFSGDEDVVEALDERIMAYYDELGI
;
A
#
# COMPACT_ATOMS: atom_id res chain seq x y z
N MET A 1 43.36 45.59 16.80
CA MET A 1 42.19 45.26 17.67
C MET A 1 40.84 45.78 17.15
N LYS A 2 40.72 46.37 15.96
CA LYS A 2 39.41 46.74 15.35
C LYS A 2 38.89 45.73 14.31
N GLN A 3 39.75 44.90 13.73
CA GLN A 3 39.38 43.94 12.68
C GLN A 3 38.68 42.68 13.22
N TYR A 4 39.00 42.23 14.43
CA TYR A 4 38.31 41.10 15.06
C TYR A 4 36.88 41.42 15.51
N LEU A 5 36.61 42.70 15.84
CA LEU A 5 35.27 43.15 16.24
C LEU A 5 34.31 43.24 15.04
N LEU A 6 34.83 43.58 13.85
CA LEU A 6 34.08 43.56 12.60
C LEU A 6 33.74 42.14 12.14
N TYR A 7 34.63 41.17 12.37
CA TYR A 7 34.38 39.77 12.04
C TYR A 7 33.27 39.15 12.90
N VAL A 8 33.28 39.44 14.21
CA VAL A 8 32.22 38.99 15.13
C VAL A 8 30.87 39.63 14.79
N LEU A 9 30.85 40.91 14.41
CA LEU A 9 29.62 41.59 13.95
C LEU A 9 29.09 41.02 12.63
N PHE A 10 29.97 40.69 11.68
CA PHE A 10 29.58 40.08 10.40
C PHE A 10 28.97 38.69 10.58
N VAL A 11 29.56 37.85 11.47
CA VAL A 11 29.03 36.52 11.79
C VAL A 11 27.68 36.62 12.52
N LEU A 12 27.47 37.61 13.40
CA LEU A 12 26.19 37.86 14.07
C LEU A 12 25.10 38.33 13.11
N THR A 13 25.42 39.15 12.10
CA THR A 13 24.43 39.59 11.11
C THR A 13 24.01 38.50 10.13
N ILE A 14 24.90 37.58 9.75
CA ILE A 14 24.53 36.43 8.90
C ILE A 14 23.74 35.41 9.71
N GLY A 15 24.11 35.15 10.97
CA GLY A 15 23.36 34.26 11.86
C GLY A 15 21.92 34.74 12.15
N SER A 16 21.70 36.06 12.17
CA SER A 16 20.37 36.62 12.45
C SER A 16 19.49 36.85 11.21
N MET A 17 20.01 36.62 10.00
CA MET A 17 19.23 36.71 8.75
C MET A 17 18.77 35.34 8.21
N VAL A 18 19.28 34.23 8.76
CA VAL A 18 18.72 32.88 8.53
C VAL A 18 17.45 32.64 9.36
N ALA A 19 17.24 33.42 10.42
CA ALA A 19 16.04 33.30 11.27
C ALA A 19 14.81 34.05 10.74
N LEU A 20 14.92 34.88 9.69
CA LEU A 20 13.79 35.66 9.15
C LEU A 20 13.36 35.26 7.73
N SER A 21 14.05 34.33 7.07
CA SER A 21 13.54 33.63 5.88
C SER A 21 12.91 32.26 6.20
N ALA A 22 12.98 31.79 7.45
CA ALA A 22 12.30 30.60 7.95
C ALA A 22 10.84 30.85 8.38
N SER A 23 10.26 32.01 8.08
CA SER A 23 8.84 32.32 8.35
C SER A 23 8.10 32.92 7.15
N LEU A 24 8.64 32.75 5.93
CA LEU A 24 7.93 33.07 4.68
C LEU A 24 8.06 31.97 3.60
N PHE A 25 8.52 30.78 4.02
CA PHE A 25 8.38 29.50 3.33
C PHE A 25 7.94 28.48 4.39
N GLY A 26 6.84 28.77 5.07
CA GLY A 26 6.15 27.76 5.86
C GLY A 26 5.20 27.05 4.91
N ASP A 27 5.65 25.93 4.34
CA ASP A 27 4.90 24.67 4.34
C ASP A 27 5.68 23.51 3.67
N ASP A 28 6.98 23.36 3.95
CA ASP A 28 7.74 22.18 3.48
C ASP A 28 8.45 21.55 4.67
N ASN A 29 7.68 20.83 5.50
CA ASN A 29 8.28 19.81 6.38
C ASN A 29 7.30 18.69 6.80
N ASP A 30 6.40 18.30 5.89
CA ASP A 30 5.62 17.05 6.01
C ASP A 30 6.38 15.83 5.44
N LEU A 31 7.71 15.88 5.41
CA LEU A 31 8.57 14.78 4.93
C LEU A 31 9.21 13.94 6.05
N ASN A 32 8.76 14.09 7.30
CA ASN A 32 9.20 13.21 8.40
C ASN A 32 8.29 13.25 9.64
N ALA A 33 7.00 13.58 9.47
CA ALA A 33 5.99 13.16 10.43
C ALA A 33 5.61 11.72 10.06
N PHE A 34 6.40 10.77 10.55
CA PHE A 34 5.94 9.42 10.78
C PHE A 34 4.64 9.53 11.58
N TYR A 35 3.51 9.52 10.89
CA TYR A 35 2.34 8.90 11.44
C TYR A 35 2.75 7.44 11.65
N GLU A 36 3.09 7.09 12.89
CA GLU A 36 2.64 5.80 13.44
C GLU A 36 1.10 5.86 13.53
N GLU A 37 0.41 6.18 12.44
CA GLU A 37 -0.89 5.59 12.20
C GLU A 37 -0.56 4.11 12.00
N ASP A 38 -1.24 3.23 12.73
CA ASP A 38 -1.33 1.82 12.39
C ASP A 38 -1.68 1.74 10.90
N ILE A 39 -0.69 1.72 10.00
CA ILE A 39 -0.90 1.34 8.61
C ILE A 39 -1.30 -0.12 8.75
N PRO A 40 -2.57 -0.48 8.51
CA PRO A 40 -3.00 -1.86 8.68
C PRO A 40 -2.07 -2.71 7.82
N LEU A 41 -1.51 -3.77 8.43
CA LEU A 41 -0.66 -4.69 7.71
C LEU A 41 -1.44 -5.15 6.47
N ALA A 42 -0.85 -4.96 5.30
CA ALA A 42 -1.46 -5.29 4.04
C ALA A 42 -0.50 -6.10 3.19
N ALA A 43 -0.94 -7.26 2.72
CA ALA A 43 -0.25 -8.03 1.70
C ALA A 43 -0.72 -7.54 0.33
N SER A 44 0.16 -7.52 -0.67
CA SER A 44 -0.18 -7.05 -2.01
C SER A 44 0.28 -8.00 -3.10
N ILE A 45 -0.56 -8.21 -4.13
CA ILE A 45 -0.21 -9.00 -5.31
C ILE A 45 -0.60 -8.25 -6.59
N ASP A 46 0.28 -8.32 -7.58
CA ASP A 46 0.09 -7.77 -8.91
C ASP A 46 -0.57 -8.84 -9.77
N THR A 47 -1.62 -8.47 -10.50
CA THR A 47 -2.34 -9.41 -11.37
C THR A 47 -2.95 -8.70 -12.58
N GLU A 48 -3.34 -9.47 -13.58
CA GLU A 48 -4.17 -8.99 -14.68
C GLU A 48 -5.63 -9.35 -14.42
N LEU A 49 -6.57 -8.51 -14.87
CA LEU A 49 -8.00 -8.83 -14.77
C LEU A 49 -8.33 -10.18 -15.43
N GLY A 50 -7.60 -10.56 -16.48
CA GLY A 50 -7.75 -11.88 -17.14
C GLY A 50 -7.30 -13.07 -16.30
N ASP A 51 -6.40 -12.86 -15.34
CA ASP A 51 -5.80 -13.88 -14.47
C ASP A 51 -6.33 -13.79 -13.02
N PHE A 52 -7.39 -12.99 -12.81
CA PHE A 52 -7.94 -12.69 -11.49
C PHE A 52 -8.34 -13.97 -10.73
N ALA A 53 -9.07 -14.87 -11.39
CA ALA A 53 -9.48 -16.13 -10.77
C ALA A 53 -8.29 -17.05 -10.44
N ASP A 54 -7.28 -17.10 -11.31
CA ASP A 54 -6.09 -17.93 -11.11
C ASP A 54 -5.24 -17.39 -9.94
N THR A 55 -5.16 -16.06 -9.81
CA THR A 55 -4.51 -15.41 -8.67
C THR A 55 -5.20 -15.78 -7.36
N PHE A 56 -6.53 -15.71 -7.29
CA PHE A 56 -7.27 -16.13 -6.10
C PHE A 56 -7.19 -17.63 -5.81
N ALA A 57 -6.95 -18.47 -6.83
CA ALA A 57 -6.70 -19.90 -6.63
C ALA A 57 -5.36 -20.13 -5.92
N VAL A 58 -4.31 -19.37 -6.29
CA VAL A 58 -3.01 -19.39 -5.60
C VAL A 58 -3.15 -18.93 -4.15
N LEU A 59 -3.81 -17.79 -3.92
CA LEU A 59 -4.03 -17.25 -2.56
C LEU A 59 -4.88 -18.19 -1.69
N SER A 60 -5.77 -18.97 -2.30
CA SER A 60 -6.60 -19.94 -1.60
C SER A 60 -5.81 -21.06 -0.93
N GLU A 61 -4.56 -21.30 -1.35
CA GLU A 61 -3.68 -22.30 -0.73
C GLU A 61 -3.26 -21.95 0.70
N THR A 62 -3.38 -20.67 1.09
CA THR A 62 -3.11 -20.20 2.46
C THR A 62 -4.22 -20.62 3.45
N PHE A 63 -5.42 -20.95 2.96
CA PHE A 63 -6.59 -21.18 3.80
C PHE A 63 -6.97 -22.66 3.90
N ASP A 64 -7.68 -23.01 4.97
CA ASP A 64 -8.18 -24.37 5.20
C ASP A 64 -9.24 -24.77 4.15
N GLU A 65 -10.00 -23.78 3.68
CA GLU A 65 -10.99 -23.92 2.62
C GLU A 65 -10.72 -22.87 1.53
N PRO A 66 -10.90 -23.21 0.24
CA PRO A 66 -10.72 -22.24 -0.84
C PRO A 66 -11.65 -21.03 -0.71
N ILE A 67 -11.19 -19.88 -1.19
CA ILE A 67 -12.04 -18.68 -1.30
C ILE A 67 -13.21 -19.00 -2.23
N ARG A 68 -14.41 -18.58 -1.83
CA ARG A 68 -15.64 -18.89 -2.57
C ARG A 68 -15.60 -18.26 -3.96
N GLU A 69 -15.91 -19.05 -4.98
CA GLU A 69 -16.02 -18.58 -6.36
C GLU A 69 -17.00 -17.42 -6.53
N SER A 70 -18.06 -17.37 -5.72
CA SER A 70 -19.03 -16.27 -5.72
C SER A 70 -18.40 -14.93 -5.37
N ASP A 71 -17.48 -14.95 -4.41
CA ASP A 71 -16.82 -13.76 -3.88
C ASP A 71 -15.77 -13.29 -4.89
N ILE A 72 -14.98 -14.22 -5.44
CA ILE A 72 -14.02 -13.95 -6.54
C ILE A 72 -14.74 -13.32 -7.74
N SER A 73 -15.82 -13.96 -8.21
CA SER A 73 -16.59 -13.49 -9.37
C SER A 73 -17.28 -12.14 -9.13
N GLN A 74 -17.58 -11.79 -7.88
CA GLN A 74 -18.13 -10.49 -7.53
C GLN A 74 -17.05 -9.42 -7.56
N MET A 75 -15.89 -9.69 -6.95
CA MET A 75 -14.76 -8.77 -6.91
C MET A 75 -14.17 -8.51 -8.30
N GLU A 76 -14.07 -9.55 -9.14
CA GLU A 76 -13.64 -9.43 -10.53
C GLU A 76 -14.55 -8.47 -11.31
N ARG A 77 -15.87 -8.59 -11.13
CA ARG A 77 -16.85 -7.69 -11.75
C ARG A 77 -16.72 -6.24 -11.28
N LEU A 78 -16.32 -6.02 -10.03
CA LEU A 78 -16.09 -4.69 -9.48
C LEU A 78 -14.78 -4.12 -10.01
N ALA A 79 -13.70 -4.90 -10.05
CA ALA A 79 -12.42 -4.50 -10.63
C ALA A 79 -12.52 -4.18 -12.13
N ALA A 80 -13.44 -4.85 -12.85
CA ALA A 80 -13.72 -4.60 -14.25
C ALA A 80 -14.53 -3.31 -14.53
N ASP A 81 -15.00 -2.59 -13.50
CA ASP A 81 -15.78 -1.38 -13.71
C ASP A 81 -14.91 -0.26 -14.34
N PRO A 82 -15.25 0.22 -15.56
CA PRO A 82 -14.47 1.24 -16.25
C PRO A 82 -14.57 2.64 -15.61
N THR A 83 -15.44 2.81 -14.61
CA THR A 83 -15.62 4.08 -13.90
C THR A 83 -14.69 4.27 -12.71
N LEU A 84 -13.93 3.22 -12.32
CA LEU A 84 -12.94 3.34 -11.25
C LEU A 84 -11.78 4.23 -11.68
N ASP A 85 -11.43 5.19 -10.82
CA ASP A 85 -10.28 6.08 -10.99
C ASP A 85 -8.98 5.28 -10.97
N GLU A 86 -8.13 5.47 -11.98
CA GLU A 86 -6.86 4.75 -12.08
C GLU A 86 -5.83 5.20 -11.03
N ALA A 87 -4.96 4.28 -10.62
CA ALA A 87 -3.92 4.51 -9.61
C ALA A 87 -4.47 5.04 -8.25
N MET A 88 -5.72 4.71 -7.94
CA MET A 88 -6.33 4.94 -6.62
C MET A 88 -6.89 3.61 -6.09
N PRO A 89 -6.70 3.30 -4.79
CA PRO A 89 -7.29 2.11 -4.19
C PRO A 89 -8.82 2.20 -4.15
N HIS A 90 -9.48 1.16 -4.61
CA HIS A 90 -10.94 0.99 -4.55
C HIS A 90 -11.32 -0.28 -3.79
N PRO A 91 -12.28 -0.23 -2.86
CA PRO A 91 -12.72 -1.42 -2.15
C PRO A 91 -13.47 -2.36 -3.10
N LEU A 92 -12.98 -3.60 -3.22
CA LEU A 92 -13.65 -4.68 -3.95
C LEU A 92 -14.61 -5.46 -3.05
N GLY A 93 -14.35 -5.49 -1.74
CA GLY A 93 -15.25 -6.08 -0.76
C GLY A 93 -14.53 -6.78 0.37
N THR A 94 -15.24 -7.71 1.02
CA THR A 94 -14.68 -8.56 2.06
C THR A 94 -14.93 -10.03 1.75
N ILE A 95 -13.97 -10.88 2.11
CA ILE A 95 -14.07 -12.33 1.99
C ILE A 95 -14.00 -12.97 3.37
N ASN A 96 -14.82 -14.00 3.58
CA ASN A 96 -14.77 -14.79 4.81
C ASN A 96 -13.97 -16.07 4.52
N VAL A 97 -12.89 -16.27 5.25
CA VAL A 97 -11.98 -17.42 5.07
C VAL A 97 -11.80 -18.16 6.40
N ILE A 98 -11.31 -19.39 6.32
CA ILE A 98 -10.95 -20.19 7.48
C ILE A 98 -9.43 -20.34 7.47
N PHE A 99 -8.76 -19.82 8.50
CA PHE A 99 -7.32 -19.90 8.66
C PHE A 99 -7.02 -20.61 9.98
N GLU A 100 -6.32 -21.75 9.93
CA GLU A 100 -6.01 -22.56 11.12
C GLU A 100 -7.24 -22.89 11.99
N ALA A 101 -8.33 -23.32 11.34
CA ALA A 101 -9.65 -23.60 11.91
C ALA A 101 -10.36 -22.39 12.56
N ARG A 102 -9.85 -21.17 12.37
CA ARG A 102 -10.45 -19.92 12.85
C ARG A 102 -11.13 -19.18 11.69
N PRO A 103 -12.43 -18.83 11.82
CA PRO A 103 -13.08 -17.96 10.84
C PRO A 103 -12.51 -16.54 10.97
N THR A 104 -12.07 -15.97 9.85
CA THR A 104 -11.53 -14.63 9.76
C THR A 104 -12.08 -13.91 8.53
N THR A 105 -11.91 -12.60 8.48
CA THR A 105 -12.39 -11.74 7.38
C THR A 105 -11.21 -10.97 6.81
N LEU A 106 -11.06 -11.02 5.49
CA LEU A 106 -10.12 -10.19 4.76
C LEU A 106 -10.87 -9.11 3.99
N THR A 107 -10.35 -7.90 4.02
CA THR A 107 -10.78 -6.79 3.17
C THR A 107 -9.88 -6.75 1.95
N VAL A 108 -10.49 -6.61 0.78
CA VAL A 108 -9.79 -6.56 -0.51
C VAL A 108 -10.02 -5.20 -1.15
N GLU A 109 -8.94 -4.52 -1.48
CA GLU A 109 -8.92 -3.28 -2.25
C GLU A 109 -8.10 -3.49 -3.53
N ALA A 110 -8.35 -2.69 -4.56
CA ALA A 110 -7.60 -2.76 -5.80
C ALA A 110 -7.27 -1.37 -6.37
N GLU A 111 -6.02 -1.19 -6.78
CA GLU A 111 -5.64 -0.14 -7.72
C GLU A 111 -5.72 -0.67 -9.14
N VAL A 112 -6.32 0.11 -10.06
CA VAL A 112 -6.56 -0.30 -11.44
C VAL A 112 -5.72 0.55 -12.40
N TYR A 113 -5.10 -0.09 -13.39
CA TYR A 113 -4.27 0.54 -14.42
C TYR A 113 -4.67 0.05 -15.81
N ARG A 114 -4.95 0.96 -16.76
CA ARG A 114 -5.55 0.61 -18.07
C ARG A 114 -4.73 1.02 -19.31
N GLU A 115 -3.40 0.96 -19.25
CA GLU A 115 -2.56 1.48 -20.34
C GLU A 115 -2.40 0.54 -21.55
N ASP A 116 -2.57 -0.79 -21.42
CA ASP A 116 -2.54 -1.76 -22.55
C ASP A 116 -3.19 -3.11 -22.17
N GLY A 117 -4.20 -3.05 -21.31
CA GLY A 117 -4.79 -4.19 -20.61
C GLY A 117 -5.55 -3.68 -19.38
N THR A 118 -5.91 -4.55 -18.45
CA THR A 118 -6.34 -4.11 -17.11
C THR A 118 -5.47 -4.80 -16.10
N TYR A 119 -4.50 -4.06 -15.58
CA TYR A 119 -3.60 -4.47 -14.53
C TYR A 119 -4.16 -4.02 -13.19
N LEU A 120 -3.99 -4.85 -12.17
CA LEU A 120 -4.55 -4.67 -10.84
C LEU A 120 -3.44 -4.88 -9.82
N ILE A 121 -3.35 -4.00 -8.83
CA ILE A 121 -2.64 -4.29 -7.59
C ILE A 121 -3.70 -4.54 -6.54
N LEU A 122 -3.77 -5.77 -6.03
CA LEU A 122 -4.73 -6.15 -4.99
C LEU A 122 -4.07 -6.01 -3.63
N TYR A 123 -4.76 -5.35 -2.70
CA TYR A 123 -4.35 -5.20 -1.30
C TYR A 123 -5.27 -6.01 -0.40
N PHE A 124 -4.68 -6.80 0.48
CA PHE A 124 -5.38 -7.64 1.46
C PHE A 124 -5.07 -7.16 2.86
N SER A 125 -6.10 -6.77 3.61
CA SER A 125 -5.97 -6.37 5.02
C SER A 125 -6.90 -7.17 5.91
N GLY A 126 -6.50 -7.42 7.16
CA GLY A 126 -7.25 -8.25 8.10
C GLY A 126 -6.47 -8.51 9.38
N ASP A 127 -6.70 -9.68 9.98
CA ASP A 127 -5.91 -10.15 11.13
C ASP A 127 -4.43 -10.29 10.73
N GLU A 128 -3.52 -9.82 11.58
CA GLU A 128 -2.06 -9.76 11.31
C GLU A 128 -1.48 -11.09 10.83
N ASP A 129 -1.76 -12.18 11.53
CA ASP A 129 -1.24 -13.51 11.22
C ASP A 129 -1.77 -14.08 9.90
N VAL A 130 -2.97 -13.67 9.50
CA VAL A 130 -3.56 -14.05 8.21
C VAL A 130 -2.91 -13.29 7.07
N VAL A 131 -2.66 -12.00 7.28
CA VAL A 131 -1.99 -11.14 6.28
C VAL A 131 -0.52 -11.58 6.12
N GLU A 132 0.19 -11.88 7.20
CA GLU A 132 1.56 -12.42 7.13
C GLU A 132 1.60 -13.74 6.35
N ALA A 133 0.68 -14.67 6.61
CA ALA A 133 0.62 -15.94 5.87
C ALA A 133 0.29 -15.75 4.38
N LEU A 134 -0.52 -14.75 4.04
CA LEU A 134 -0.78 -14.37 2.65
C LEU A 134 0.48 -13.79 2.00
N ASP A 135 1.17 -12.88 2.68
CA ASP A 135 2.42 -12.28 2.20
C ASP A 135 3.47 -13.35 1.91
N GLU A 136 3.65 -14.32 2.83
CA GLU A 136 4.53 -15.47 2.61
C GLU A 136 4.15 -16.30 1.37
N ARG A 137 2.85 -16.55 1.16
CA ARG A 137 2.37 -17.30 -0.02
C ARG A 137 2.57 -16.51 -1.31
N ILE A 138 2.37 -15.20 -1.30
CA ILE A 138 2.58 -14.31 -2.44
C ILE A 138 4.07 -14.27 -2.81
N MET A 139 4.95 -14.12 -1.82
CA MET A 139 6.40 -14.18 -2.03
C MET A 139 6.82 -15.54 -2.61
N ALA A 140 6.27 -16.64 -2.09
CA ALA A 140 6.52 -17.97 -2.65
C ALA A 140 6.02 -18.11 -4.10
N TYR A 141 4.88 -17.50 -4.44
CA TYR A 141 4.36 -17.48 -5.81
C TYR A 141 5.29 -16.73 -6.77
N TYR A 142 5.80 -15.58 -6.37
CA TYR A 142 6.79 -14.83 -7.16
C TYR A 142 8.10 -15.61 -7.33
N ASP A 143 8.58 -16.27 -6.28
CA ASP A 143 9.73 -17.18 -6.36
C ASP A 143 9.49 -18.34 -7.35
N GLU A 144 8.29 -18.92 -7.39
CA GLU A 144 7.88 -19.98 -8.34
C GLU A 144 7.88 -19.48 -9.79
N LEU A 145 7.50 -18.23 -10.01
CA LEU A 145 7.58 -17.56 -11.31
C LEU A 145 9.00 -17.12 -11.69
N GLY A 146 9.92 -17.11 -10.73
CA GLY A 146 11.33 -16.74 -10.91
C GLY A 146 11.55 -15.24 -11.05
N ILE A 147 10.69 -14.43 -10.42
CA ILE A 147 10.73 -12.96 -10.42
C ILE A 147 11.04 -12.40 -9.04
#